data_AF-A0A9D5A120-F1
#
_entry.id   AF-A0A9D5A120-F1
#
_cell.length_a   1.000
_cell.length_b   1.000
_cell.length_c   1.000
_cell.angle_alpha   90.00
_cell.angle_beta   90.00
_cell.angle_gamma   90.00
#
_symmetry.space_group_name_H-M   'P 1'
#
loop_
_entity.id
_entity.type
_entity.pdbx_description
1 polymer ?
#
loop_
_entity_poly.entity_id
_entity_poly.type
_entity_poly.pdbx_seq_one_letter_code
_entity_poly.pdbx_strand_id
1 'polypeptide(L)'
;MSTTYLDYSFYNLLFRLPVNIQDRKTSVATWLGSRIILFYLRLRIQELVKQCYPTKIERADDWLINEMLRASYDPGVPVVLESIFSFNLSIPLNYLLEDVKENVIIIQGMKDPISDSNATVAMLKEHCDGVIIKKIDAGHCPHDEVPELVNSIICDWIHRVESNILAGFSE
;
A
#
# COMPACT_ATOMS: atom_id res chain seq x y z
N MET A 1 29.72 4.33 13.81
CA MET A 1 29.26 3.01 14.29
C MET A 1 28.24 3.27 15.38
N SER A 2 26.96 3.35 15.04
CA SER A 2 25.88 3.47 16.02
C SER A 2 24.64 2.85 15.40
N THR A 3 24.41 1.59 15.74
CA THR A 3 23.21 0.82 15.40
C THR A 3 22.16 1.19 16.44
N THR A 4 21.29 2.14 16.12
CA THR A 4 20.19 2.49 17.00
C THR A 4 19.09 1.45 16.83
N TYR A 5 18.92 0.64 17.87
CA TYR A 5 17.81 -0.27 18.07
C TYR A 5 16.48 0.44 17.76
N LEU A 6 15.78 0.00 16.71
CA LEU A 6 14.38 0.33 16.53
C LEU A 6 13.60 -0.42 17.61
N ASP A 7 13.08 0.40 18.51
CA ASP A 7 12.37 0.10 19.74
C ASP A 7 11.19 -0.87 19.52
N TYR A 8 11.25 -2.02 20.21
CA TYR A 8 10.17 -3.01 20.30
C TYR A 8 8.83 -2.42 20.79
N SER A 9 8.83 -1.19 21.31
CA SER A 9 7.64 -0.51 21.81
C SER A 9 6.64 -0.09 20.71
N PHE A 10 7.05 0.04 19.43
CA PHE A 10 6.11 0.37 18.34
C PHE A 10 5.28 -0.84 17.85
N TYR A 11 5.86 -2.06 17.90
CA TYR A 11 5.16 -3.28 17.54
C TYR A 11 3.98 -3.57 18.48
N ASN A 12 4.07 -3.23 19.77
CA ASN A 12 2.97 -3.44 20.71
C ASN A 12 1.81 -2.45 20.55
N LEU A 13 1.98 -1.33 19.82
CA LEU A 13 0.93 -0.33 19.66
C LEU A 13 -0.02 -0.64 18.50
N LEU A 14 0.48 -1.22 17.40
CA LEU A 14 -0.34 -1.60 16.24
C LEU A 14 -1.18 -2.87 16.45
N PHE A 15 -0.81 -3.73 17.41
CA PHE A 15 -1.57 -4.93 17.79
C PHE A 15 -2.56 -4.71 18.95
N ARG A 16 -2.78 -3.47 19.39
CA ARG A 16 -3.71 -3.14 20.49
C ARG A 16 -5.13 -2.82 20.06
N LEU A 17 -5.44 -2.86 18.76
CA LEU A 17 -6.83 -2.99 18.33
C LEU A 17 -7.26 -4.43 18.67
N PRO A 18 -8.31 -4.63 19.47
CA PRO A 18 -8.83 -5.96 19.71
C PRO A 18 -9.46 -6.44 18.40
N VAL A 19 -8.66 -7.07 17.54
CA VAL A 19 -9.22 -7.95 16.53
C VAL A 19 -9.75 -9.14 17.32
N ASN A 20 -11.04 -9.08 17.64
CA ASN A 20 -11.74 -10.18 18.31
C ASN A 20 -11.70 -11.41 17.38
N ILE A 21 -10.73 -12.30 17.62
CA ILE A 21 -10.52 -13.54 16.84
C ILE A 21 -11.71 -14.50 17.03
N GLN A 22 -12.48 -14.37 18.11
CA GLN A 22 -13.51 -15.35 18.50
C GLN A 22 -14.77 -15.34 17.62
N ASP A 23 -15.03 -14.29 16.84
CA ASP A 23 -16.24 -14.20 16.00
C ASP A 23 -16.02 -14.52 14.51
N ARG A 24 -14.80 -14.88 14.10
CA ARG A 24 -14.51 -15.14 12.67
C ARG A 24 -14.81 -16.61 12.31
N LYS A 25 -16.03 -16.89 11.84
CA LYS A 25 -16.33 -18.18 11.16
C LYS A 25 -15.64 -18.22 9.79
N THR A 26 -14.40 -18.66 9.73
CA THR A 26 -13.70 -18.86 8.45
C THR A 26 -14.19 -20.15 7.81
N SER A 27 -14.70 -20.06 6.58
CA SER A 27 -15.00 -21.25 5.77
C SER A 27 -13.74 -22.11 5.61
N VAL A 28 -13.88 -23.44 5.64
CA VAL A 28 -12.78 -24.38 5.38
C VAL A 28 -12.11 -24.07 4.03
N ALA A 29 -12.88 -23.60 3.05
CA ALA A 29 -12.36 -23.17 1.75
C ALA A 29 -11.45 -21.94 1.88
N THR A 30 -11.83 -20.94 2.67
CA THR A 30 -11.03 -19.72 2.93
C THR A 30 -9.73 -20.07 3.66
N TRP A 31 -9.81 -20.93 4.68
CA TRP A 31 -8.66 -21.42 5.44
C TRP A 31 -7.66 -22.19 4.57
N LEU A 32 -8.16 -23.03 3.67
CA LEU A 32 -7.32 -23.81 2.77
C LEU A 32 -6.74 -22.93 1.65
N GLY A 33 -7.57 -22.07 1.07
CA GLY A 33 -7.18 -21.12 0.03
C GLY A 33 -6.07 -20.17 0.50
N SER A 34 -6.18 -19.62 1.71
CA SER A 34 -5.15 -18.73 2.27
C SER A 34 -3.80 -19.43 2.42
N ARG A 35 -3.78 -20.70 2.82
CA ARG A 35 -2.55 -21.50 2.97
C ARG A 35 -1.91 -21.84 1.63
N ILE A 36 -2.71 -22.17 0.63
CA ILE A 36 -2.22 -22.43 -0.73
C ILE A 36 -1.62 -21.15 -1.32
N ILE A 37 -2.30 -20.01 -1.18
CA ILE A 37 -1.80 -18.70 -1.63
C ILE A 37 -0.51 -18.36 -0.89
N LEU A 38 -0.47 -18.49 0.44
CA LEU A 38 0.73 -18.22 1.24
C LEU A 38 1.92 -19.06 0.78
N PHE A 39 1.68 -20.36 0.54
CA PHE A 39 2.71 -21.26 0.06
C PHE A 39 3.21 -20.85 -1.33
N TYR A 40 2.31 -20.54 -2.26
CA TYR A 40 2.66 -20.04 -3.59
C TYR A 40 3.48 -18.74 -3.52
N LEU A 41 3.04 -17.76 -2.72
CA LEU A 41 3.73 -16.48 -2.57
C LEU A 41 5.15 -16.68 -2.02
N ARG A 42 5.34 -17.55 -1.03
CA ARG A 42 6.68 -17.87 -0.50
C ARG A 42 7.60 -18.50 -1.54
N LEU A 43 7.09 -19.42 -2.36
CA LEU A 43 7.87 -20.08 -3.41
C LEU A 43 8.31 -19.12 -4.51
N ARG A 44 7.52 -18.09 -4.79
CA ARG A 44 7.70 -17.18 -5.93
C ARG A 44 8.11 -15.76 -5.52
N ILE A 45 8.41 -15.54 -4.24
CA ILE A 45 8.55 -14.20 -3.67
C ILE A 45 9.57 -13.34 -4.42
N GLN A 46 10.74 -13.90 -4.73
CA GLN A 46 11.80 -13.19 -5.45
C GLN A 46 11.34 -12.68 -6.82
N GLU A 47 10.61 -13.51 -7.55
CA GLU A 47 10.14 -13.18 -8.90
C GLU A 47 9.00 -12.16 -8.86
N LEU A 48 8.04 -12.37 -7.94
CA LEU A 48 6.90 -11.48 -7.76
C LEU A 48 7.34 -10.07 -7.30
N VAL A 49 8.27 -10.00 -6.34
CA VAL A 49 8.80 -8.71 -5.88
C VAL A 49 9.54 -8.04 -7.02
N LYS A 50 10.43 -8.72 -7.75
CA LYS A 50 11.15 -8.10 -8.89
C LYS A 50 10.21 -7.61 -10.01
N GLN A 51 9.11 -8.31 -10.27
CA GLN A 51 8.10 -7.85 -11.23
C GLN A 51 7.48 -6.52 -10.81
N CYS A 52 7.31 -6.27 -9.51
CA CYS A 52 6.76 -5.02 -8.98
C CYS A 52 7.65 -3.79 -9.21
N TYR A 53 8.93 -3.99 -9.64
CA TYR A 53 9.95 -2.95 -9.82
C TYR A 53 10.52 -2.97 -11.26
N PRO A 54 9.70 -2.70 -12.29
CA PRO A 54 10.10 -2.82 -13.69
C PRO A 54 11.02 -1.69 -14.19
N THR A 55 11.08 -0.55 -13.51
CA THR A 55 11.93 0.60 -13.85
C THR A 55 13.30 0.53 -13.17
N LYS A 56 13.36 0.11 -11.90
CA LYS A 56 14.60 -0.05 -11.11
C LYS A 56 14.59 -1.36 -10.34
N ILE A 57 14.82 -2.45 -11.06
CA ILE A 57 14.78 -3.81 -10.51
C ILE A 57 15.78 -4.04 -9.38
N GLU A 58 16.89 -3.29 -9.36
CA GLU A 58 17.90 -3.31 -8.30
C GLU A 58 17.39 -2.86 -6.93
N ARG A 59 16.26 -2.13 -6.87
CA ARG A 59 15.61 -1.75 -5.60
C ARG A 59 14.91 -2.95 -4.93
N ALA A 60 14.51 -3.94 -5.72
CA ALA A 60 14.06 -5.25 -5.24
C ALA A 60 15.28 -6.15 -4.91
N ASP A 61 16.08 -5.70 -3.94
CA ASP A 61 17.30 -6.38 -3.53
C ASP A 61 17.04 -7.61 -2.64
N ASP A 62 18.10 -8.36 -2.39
CA ASP A 62 18.02 -9.59 -1.59
C ASP A 62 17.62 -9.29 -0.14
N TRP A 63 17.95 -8.11 0.40
CA TRP A 63 17.58 -7.74 1.76
C TRP A 63 16.06 -7.58 1.87
N LEU A 64 15.44 -6.81 0.97
CA LEU A 64 13.99 -6.61 0.91
C LEU A 64 13.26 -7.93 0.72
N ILE A 65 13.72 -8.76 -0.23
CA ILE A 65 13.12 -10.07 -0.51
C ILE A 65 13.18 -10.98 0.74
N ASN A 66 14.34 -11.01 1.42
CA ASN A 66 14.50 -11.80 2.64
C ASN A 66 13.64 -11.29 3.79
N GLU A 67 13.48 -9.97 3.96
CA GLU A 67 12.59 -9.41 4.97
C GLU A 67 11.12 -9.71 4.68
N MET A 68 10.68 -9.62 3.42
CA MET A 68 9.33 -10.02 3.04
C MET A 68 9.11 -11.53 3.25
N LEU A 69 10.11 -12.37 2.95
CA LEU A 69 10.04 -13.81 3.20
C LEU A 69 9.95 -14.10 4.69
N ARG A 70 10.78 -13.46 5.52
CA ARG A 70 10.74 -13.57 6.99
C ARG A 70 9.36 -13.17 7.52
N ALA A 71 8.86 -12.00 7.12
CA ALA A 71 7.54 -11.50 7.51
C ALA A 71 6.41 -12.44 7.08
N SER A 72 6.56 -13.14 5.95
CA SER A 72 5.57 -14.12 5.51
C SER A 72 5.38 -15.28 6.50
N TYR A 73 6.35 -15.55 7.38
CA TYR A 73 6.28 -16.59 8.42
C TYR A 73 5.64 -16.11 9.73
N ASP A 74 5.28 -14.82 9.83
CA ASP A 74 4.62 -14.29 11.01
C ASP A 74 3.24 -14.98 11.21
N PRO A 75 2.85 -15.29 12.46
CA PRO A 75 1.66 -16.09 12.75
C PRO A 75 0.36 -15.41 12.31
N GLY A 76 0.35 -14.10 12.10
CA GLY A 76 -0.80 -13.33 11.62
C GLY A 76 -1.04 -13.41 10.12
N VAL A 77 -0.07 -13.86 9.32
CA VAL A 77 -0.14 -13.81 7.84
C VAL A 77 -1.32 -14.63 7.28
N PRO A 78 -1.62 -15.86 7.75
CA PRO A 78 -2.79 -16.59 7.28
C PRO A 78 -4.09 -15.81 7.48
N VAL A 79 -4.24 -15.09 8.60
CA VAL A 79 -5.44 -14.31 8.92
C VAL A 79 -5.62 -13.10 7.98
N VAL A 80 -4.50 -12.49 7.57
CA VAL A 80 -4.50 -11.42 6.56
C VAL A 80 -4.88 -11.97 5.18
N LEU A 81 -4.35 -13.14 4.80
CA LEU A 81 -4.72 -13.75 3.51
C LEU A 81 -6.16 -14.26 3.49
N GLU A 82 -6.68 -14.75 4.62
CA GLU A 82 -8.08 -15.11 4.75
C GLU A 82 -9.01 -13.90 4.56
N SER A 83 -8.59 -12.69 4.96
CA SER A 83 -9.41 -11.48 4.77
C SER A 83 -9.56 -11.08 3.31
N ILE A 84 -8.66 -11.50 2.40
CA ILE A 84 -8.82 -11.27 0.95
C ILE A 84 -10.12 -11.92 0.45
N PHE A 85 -10.44 -13.12 0.91
CA PHE A 85 -11.65 -13.86 0.51
C PHE A 85 -12.94 -13.30 1.11
N SER A 86 -12.82 -12.51 2.17
CA SER A 86 -13.96 -11.88 2.87
C SER A 86 -13.96 -10.37 2.72
N PHE A 87 -13.11 -9.84 1.82
CA PHE A 87 -12.96 -8.42 1.63
C PHE A 87 -14.22 -7.86 0.98
N ASN A 88 -15.00 -7.13 1.77
CA ASN A 88 -16.16 -6.40 1.29
C ASN A 88 -15.89 -4.91 1.50
N LEU A 89 -15.65 -4.19 0.40
CA LEU A 89 -15.58 -2.72 0.42
C LEU A 89 -16.98 -2.19 0.69
N SER A 90 -17.34 -2.05 1.97
CA SER A 90 -18.67 -1.56 2.34
C SER A 90 -18.87 -0.07 1.99
N ILE A 91 -17.79 0.67 1.72
CA ILE A 91 -17.82 2.09 1.36
C ILE A 91 -16.95 2.31 0.11
N PRO A 92 -17.51 2.83 -0.99
CA PRO A 92 -16.75 3.16 -2.19
C PRO A 92 -15.77 4.33 -1.94
N LEU A 93 -14.63 4.32 -2.65
CA LEU A 93 -13.54 5.27 -2.41
C LEU A 93 -13.96 6.74 -2.57
N ASN A 94 -14.81 7.06 -3.55
CA ASN A 94 -15.28 8.42 -3.78
C ASN A 94 -16.04 9.02 -2.58
N TYR A 95 -16.77 8.19 -1.82
CA TYR A 95 -17.43 8.64 -0.58
C TYR A 95 -16.42 8.94 0.53
N LEU A 96 -15.33 8.16 0.61
CA LEU A 96 -14.27 8.39 1.60
C LEU A 96 -13.48 9.66 1.33
N LEU A 97 -13.37 10.06 0.06
CA LEU A 97 -12.62 11.24 -0.35
C LEU A 97 -13.47 12.52 -0.35
N GLU A 98 -14.77 12.42 -0.08
CA GLU A 98 -15.69 13.55 -0.18
C GLU A 98 -15.36 14.70 0.79
N ASP A 99 -14.97 14.35 2.02
CA ASP A 99 -14.66 15.31 3.09
C ASP A 99 -13.25 15.91 3.00
N VAL A 100 -12.40 15.36 2.14
CA VAL A 100 -10.98 15.76 1.98
C VAL A 100 -10.66 16.21 0.56
N LYS A 101 -11.68 16.60 -0.21
CA LYS A 101 -11.54 17.13 -1.58
C LYS A 101 -10.46 18.20 -1.63
N GLU A 102 -9.70 18.21 -2.73
CA GLU A 102 -8.60 19.14 -3.02
C GLU A 102 -7.33 18.95 -2.16
N ASN A 103 -7.38 18.13 -1.12
CA ASN A 103 -6.25 17.79 -0.24
C ASN A 103 -5.88 16.30 -0.35
N VAL A 104 -6.06 15.70 -1.52
CA VAL A 104 -5.69 14.30 -1.77
C VAL A 104 -4.82 14.22 -3.01
N ILE A 105 -3.67 13.58 -2.87
CA ILE A 105 -2.78 13.23 -3.97
C ILE A 105 -2.71 11.72 -4.13
N ILE A 106 -2.85 11.24 -5.36
CA ILE A 106 -2.69 9.84 -5.75
C ILE A 106 -1.50 9.75 -6.68
N ILE A 107 -0.47 9.02 -6.26
CA ILE A 107 0.73 8.77 -7.06
C ILE A 107 0.64 7.37 -7.63
N GLN A 108 0.44 7.28 -8.95
CA GLN A 108 0.28 6.01 -9.66
C GLN A 108 1.53 5.70 -10.49
N GLY A 109 2.17 4.56 -10.19
CA GLY A 109 3.15 3.96 -11.10
C GLY A 109 2.43 3.38 -12.32
N MET A 110 2.78 3.83 -13.52
CA MET A 110 2.10 3.46 -14.76
C MET A 110 2.52 2.10 -15.34
N LYS A 111 3.56 1.48 -14.79
CA LYS A 111 4.06 0.15 -15.16
C LYS A 111 3.69 -0.91 -14.11
N ASP A 112 2.68 -0.67 -13.27
CA ASP A 112 2.24 -1.64 -12.27
C ASP A 112 1.81 -2.96 -12.94
N PRO A 113 2.47 -4.10 -12.65
CA PRO A 113 2.09 -5.39 -13.23
C PRO A 113 0.88 -6.04 -12.54
N ILE A 114 0.47 -5.55 -11.37
CA ILE A 114 -0.63 -6.10 -10.56
C ILE A 114 -1.97 -5.49 -10.96
N SER A 115 -1.98 -4.22 -11.39
CA SER A 115 -3.20 -3.47 -11.70
C SER A 115 -3.11 -2.76 -13.05
N ASP A 116 -4.24 -2.65 -13.76
CA ASP A 116 -4.30 -1.79 -14.95
C ASP A 116 -4.28 -0.33 -14.52
N SER A 117 -3.10 0.27 -14.64
CA SER A 117 -2.86 1.66 -14.24
C SER A 117 -3.69 2.65 -15.06
N ASN A 118 -3.99 2.36 -16.33
CA ASN A 118 -4.81 3.25 -17.16
C ASN A 118 -6.27 3.19 -16.72
N ALA A 119 -6.81 1.98 -16.53
CA ALA A 119 -8.17 1.80 -16.03
C ALA A 119 -8.33 2.41 -14.62
N THR A 120 -7.34 2.20 -13.74
CA THR A 120 -7.33 2.76 -12.39
C THR A 120 -7.37 4.29 -12.42
N VAL A 121 -6.51 4.93 -13.21
CA VAL A 121 -6.52 6.40 -13.33
C VAL A 121 -7.80 6.91 -13.99
N ALA A 122 -8.35 6.21 -14.99
CA ALA A 122 -9.62 6.59 -15.61
C ALA A 122 -10.76 6.58 -14.57
N MET A 123 -10.89 5.50 -13.80
CA MET A 123 -11.87 5.36 -12.72
C MET A 123 -11.73 6.46 -11.66
N LEU A 124 -10.50 6.74 -11.21
CA LEU A 124 -10.24 7.80 -10.24
C LEU A 124 -10.61 9.19 -10.77
N LYS A 125 -10.33 9.47 -12.05
CA LYS A 125 -10.72 10.74 -12.68
C LYS A 125 -12.22 10.88 -12.85
N GLU A 126 -12.92 9.78 -13.11
CA GLU A 126 -14.36 9.78 -13.35
C GLU A 126 -15.18 9.89 -12.05
N HIS A 127 -14.66 9.35 -10.94
CA HIS A 127 -15.45 9.20 -9.72
C HIS A 127 -14.90 9.96 -8.51
N CYS A 128 -13.64 10.40 -8.52
CA CYS A 128 -13.03 11.10 -7.38
C CYS A 128 -12.73 12.56 -7.74
N ASP A 129 -13.72 13.43 -7.58
CA ASP A 129 -13.55 14.87 -7.80
C ASP A 129 -12.56 15.48 -6.81
N GLY A 130 -11.77 16.45 -7.27
CA GLY A 130 -10.82 17.19 -6.43
C GLY A 130 -9.56 16.41 -6.03
N VAL A 131 -9.31 15.22 -6.58
CA VAL A 131 -8.04 14.49 -6.33
C VAL A 131 -6.97 14.87 -7.35
N ILE A 132 -5.73 15.04 -6.88
CA ILE A 132 -4.58 15.30 -7.73
C ILE A 132 -3.94 13.95 -8.10
N ILE A 133 -3.96 13.57 -9.37
CA ILE A 133 -3.35 12.31 -9.82
C ILE A 133 -2.00 12.58 -10.48
N LYS A 134 -0.93 12.02 -9.93
CA LYS A 134 0.42 12.04 -10.49
C LYS A 134 0.77 10.67 -11.07
N LYS A 135 0.83 10.61 -12.39
CA LYS A 135 1.31 9.44 -13.12
C LYS A 135 2.84 9.47 -13.18
N ILE A 136 3.50 8.40 -12.78
CA ILE A 136 4.95 8.29 -12.83
C ILE A 136 5.40 7.00 -13.53
N ASP A 137 6.60 7.02 -14.10
CA ASP A 137 7.18 5.87 -14.80
C ASP A 137 7.80 4.86 -13.82
N ALA A 138 6.96 4.20 -13.04
CA ALA A 138 7.32 3.22 -12.02
C ALA A 138 6.29 2.08 -11.98
N GLY A 139 6.63 0.99 -11.31
CA GLY A 139 5.77 -0.16 -11.04
C GLY A 139 4.89 0.01 -9.81
N HIS A 140 4.64 -1.10 -9.13
CA HIS A 140 3.65 -1.20 -8.06
C HIS A 140 4.03 -0.44 -6.80
N CYS A 141 5.33 -0.35 -6.50
CA CYS A 141 5.86 0.31 -5.31
C CYS A 141 6.62 1.60 -5.67
N PRO A 142 5.96 2.64 -6.25
CA PRO A 142 6.66 3.80 -6.78
C PRO A 142 7.49 4.56 -5.72
N HIS A 143 7.02 4.57 -4.47
CA HIS A 143 7.66 5.23 -3.34
C HIS A 143 8.99 4.59 -2.95
N ASP A 144 9.14 3.28 -3.15
CA ASP A 144 10.39 2.58 -2.94
C ASP A 144 11.19 2.48 -4.25
N GLU A 145 10.57 2.26 -5.39
CA GLU A 145 11.30 2.17 -6.65
C GLU A 145 11.98 3.48 -7.05
N VAL A 146 11.28 4.62 -7.03
CA VAL A 146 11.79 5.93 -7.43
C VAL A 146 11.59 6.98 -6.32
N PRO A 147 12.24 6.78 -5.15
CA PRO A 147 11.95 7.56 -3.94
C PRO A 147 12.27 9.04 -4.13
N GLU A 148 13.29 9.40 -4.92
CA GLU A 148 13.65 10.80 -5.14
C GLU A 148 12.52 11.57 -5.83
N LEU A 149 11.89 10.94 -6.83
CA LEU A 149 10.77 11.53 -7.56
C LEU A 149 9.51 11.59 -6.67
N VAL A 150 9.19 10.50 -5.98
CA VAL A 150 8.00 10.44 -5.12
C VAL A 150 8.10 11.40 -3.94
N ASN A 151 9.25 11.47 -3.27
CA ASN A 151 9.47 12.38 -2.16
C ASN A 151 9.35 13.84 -2.60
N SER A 152 9.90 14.19 -3.78
CA SER A 152 9.75 15.53 -4.35
C SER A 152 8.27 15.88 -4.59
N ILE A 153 7.50 14.96 -5.18
CA ILE A 153 6.05 15.14 -5.40
C ILE A 153 5.30 15.36 -4.08
N ILE A 154 5.63 14.58 -3.04
CA ILE A 154 5.00 14.70 -1.72
C ILE A 154 5.35 16.05 -1.08
N CYS A 155 6.61 16.46 -1.09
CA CYS A 155 7.04 17.76 -0.55
C CYS A 155 6.34 18.93 -1.25
N ASP A 156 6.29 18.92 -2.58
CA ASP A 156 5.60 19.95 -3.37
C ASP A 156 4.09 20.00 -3.07
N TRP A 157 3.50 18.84 -2.83
CA TRP A 157 2.09 18.74 -2.46
C TRP A 157 1.84 19.27 -1.04
N ILE A 158 2.70 18.95 -0.07
CA ILE A 158 2.61 19.49 1.31
C ILE A 158 2.67 21.01 1.29
N HIS A 159 3.68 21.60 0.62
CA HIS A 159 3.80 23.06 0.53
C HIS A 159 2.56 23.73 -0.10
N ARG A 160 1.95 23.09 -1.11
CA ARG A 160 0.73 23.58 -1.74
C ARG A 160 -0.46 23.56 -0.77
N VAL A 161 -0.65 22.45 -0.07
CA VAL A 161 -1.75 22.30 0.91
C VAL A 161 -1.58 23.30 2.05
N GLU A 162 -0.37 23.44 2.61
CA GLU A 162 -0.07 24.43 3.64
C GLU A 162 -0.35 25.86 3.18
N SER A 163 0.07 26.21 1.96
CA SER A 163 -0.19 27.53 1.38
C SER A 163 -1.69 27.81 1.22
N ASN A 164 -2.47 26.82 0.76
CA ASN A 164 -3.92 26.95 0.60
C ASN A 164 -4.63 27.12 1.95
N ILE A 165 -4.20 26.37 2.97
CA ILE A 165 -4.71 26.48 4.34
C ILE A 165 -4.43 27.89 4.90
N LEU A 166 -3.21 28.38 4.76
CA LEU A 166 -2.82 29.71 5.25
C LEU A 166 -3.57 30.84 4.53
N ALA A 167 -3.81 30.70 3.22
CA ALA A 167 -4.60 31.67 2.46
C ALA A 167 -6.08 31.66 2.91
N GLY A 168 -6.66 30.49 3.19
CA GLY A 168 -8.03 30.37 3.67
C GLY A 168 -8.28 30.92 5.08
N PHE A 169 -7.24 31.10 5.90
CA PHE A 169 -7.34 31.79 7.21
C PHE A 169 -7.25 33.32 7.12
N SER A 170 -6.98 33.87 5.92
CA SER A 170 -6.83 35.31 5.70
C SER A 170 -8.05 35.98 5.04
N GLU A 171 -9.11 35.22 4.78
CA GLU A 171 -10.46 35.69 4.38
C GLU A 171 -11.44 35.62 5.57
#